data_AF-A0AAP0CSB8-F1
#
_entry.id   AF-A0AAP0CSB8-F1
#
_cell.length_a   1.000
_cell.length_b   1.000
_cell.length_c   1.000
_cell.angle_alpha   90.00
_cell.angle_beta   90.00
_cell.angle_gamma   90.00
#
_symmetry.space_group_name_H-M   'P 1'
#
loop_
_entity.id
_entity.type
_entity.pdbx_description
1 polymer ?
#
loop_
_entity_poly.entity_id
_entity_poly.type
_entity_poly.pdbx_seq_one_letter_code
_entity_poly.pdbx_strand_id
1 'polypeptide(L)'
;MNYFRHGAPAPSISPAGDNSEVNNVSSSYAFIPVYRVNVGGETIDVDHDILRRNWTLDDPYIFRREAATNRSFGCTPAYNGLGSSRFDVPDDVYKTEKVLNISFLVNLTWSFRVDKNGTYVVRAHIFRHYKQRPL
;
A
#
# COMPACT_ATOMS: atom_id res chain seq x y z
N MET A 1 2.27 12.27 2.13
CA MET A 1 3.52 12.23 2.91
C MET A 1 4.24 10.95 2.50
N ASN A 2 5.41 11.04 1.85
CA ASN A 2 6.13 9.86 1.35
C ASN A 2 7.21 9.48 2.35
N TYR A 3 7.04 8.34 3.01
CA TYR A 3 7.90 7.84 4.10
C TYR A 3 9.18 7.16 3.61
N PHE A 4 9.45 7.15 2.30
CA PHE A 4 10.63 6.50 1.72
C PHE A 4 11.46 7.50 0.91
N ARG A 5 11.99 8.52 1.59
CA ARG A 5 13.02 9.40 1.01
C ARG A 5 14.39 8.74 1.17
N HIS A 6 15.30 9.03 0.25
CA HIS A 6 16.69 8.58 0.36
C HIS A 6 17.30 9.07 1.67
N GLY A 7 17.84 8.15 2.48
CA GLY A 7 18.41 8.45 3.81
C GLY A 7 17.40 8.62 4.95
N ALA A 8 16.09 8.51 4.70
CA ALA A 8 15.09 8.50 5.78
C ALA A 8 15.03 7.13 6.46
N PRO A 9 14.88 7.06 7.79
CA PRO A 9 14.56 5.81 8.49
C PRO A 9 13.22 5.25 8.02
N ALA A 10 13.12 3.93 7.90
CA ALA A 10 11.86 3.24 7.67
C ALA A 10 11.49 2.37 8.88
N PRO A 11 10.22 2.39 9.32
CA PRO A 11 9.76 1.48 10.36
C PRO A 11 9.85 0.04 9.87
N SER A 12 10.37 -0.84 10.71
CA SER A 12 10.41 -2.27 10.49
C SER A 12 9.82 -3.01 11.67
N ILE A 13 9.28 -4.20 11.37
CA ILE A 13 8.63 -5.06 12.34
C ILE A 13 9.18 -6.48 12.22
N SER A 14 9.38 -7.12 13.37
CA SER A 14 9.57 -8.56 13.46
C SER A 14 8.30 -9.24 13.96
N PRO A 15 8.05 -10.51 13.62
CA PRO A 15 6.93 -11.26 14.17
C PRO A 15 6.99 -11.48 15.69
N ALA A 16 8.15 -11.24 16.31
CA ALA A 16 8.30 -11.20 17.78
C ALA A 16 7.67 -9.94 18.41
N GLY A 17 7.16 -9.00 17.60
CA GLY A 17 6.57 -7.74 18.05
C GLY A 17 7.60 -6.64 18.31
N ASP A 18 8.86 -6.85 17.96
CA ASP A 18 9.90 -5.82 18.07
C ASP A 18 9.77 -4.85 16.90
N ASN A 19 9.62 -3.56 17.24
CA ASN A 19 9.50 -2.46 16.30
C ASN A 19 10.80 -1.67 16.33
N SER A 20 11.47 -1.57 15.19
CA SER A 20 12.73 -0.84 15.06
C SER A 20 12.74 0.05 13.82
N GLU A 21 13.70 0.96 13.76
CA GLU A 21 13.94 1.77 12.57
C GLU A 21 15.15 1.26 11.80
N VAL A 22 14.96 1.06 10.51
CA VAL A 22 16.05 0.70 9.60
C VAL A 22 16.57 1.99 8.96
N ASN A 23 17.83 2.30 9.21
CA ASN A 23 18.53 3.44 8.60
C ASN A 23 19.20 3.03 7.28
N ASN A 24 19.42 4.01 6.40
CA ASN A 24 20.11 3.80 5.12
C ASN A 24 19.54 2.64 4.29
N VAL A 25 18.20 2.51 4.33
CA VAL A 25 17.41 1.45 3.69
C VAL A 25 17.83 1.21 2.24
N SER A 26 18.11 2.28 1.48
CA SER A 26 18.46 2.20 0.06
C SER A 26 19.87 1.68 -0.24
N SER A 27 20.80 1.74 0.71
CA SER A 27 22.22 1.40 0.48
C SER A 27 22.70 0.20 1.28
N SER A 28 22.01 -0.15 2.37
CA SER A 28 22.46 -1.20 3.30
C SER A 28 21.65 -2.49 3.21
N TYR A 29 20.53 -2.50 2.46
CA TYR A 29 19.60 -3.62 2.42
C TYR A 29 19.14 -3.94 1.00
N ALA A 30 18.96 -5.23 0.74
CA ALA A 30 18.21 -5.73 -0.41
C ALA A 30 16.84 -6.23 0.07
N PHE A 31 15.76 -5.78 -0.59
CA PHE A 31 14.40 -6.15 -0.22
C PHE A 31 13.81 -7.14 -1.23
N ILE A 32 13.16 -8.18 -0.70
CA ILE A 32 12.37 -9.12 -1.49
C ILE A 32 10.89 -8.83 -1.20
N PRO A 33 10.08 -8.48 -2.21
CA PRO A 33 8.65 -8.28 -2.01
C PRO A 33 7.98 -9.61 -1.67
N VAL A 34 7.40 -9.71 -0.48
CA VAL A 34 6.63 -10.90 -0.05
C VAL A 34 5.16 -10.76 -0.43
N TYR A 35 4.60 -9.56 -0.26
CA TYR A 35 3.24 -9.21 -0.64
C TYR A 35 3.22 -7.86 -1.37
N ARG A 36 2.39 -7.77 -2.40
CA ARG A 36 2.07 -6.53 -3.12
C ARG A 36 0.61 -6.57 -3.51
N VAL A 37 -0.21 -5.78 -2.82
CA VAL A 37 -1.68 -5.83 -2.92
C VAL A 37 -2.23 -4.52 -3.47
N ASN A 38 -3.20 -4.61 -4.37
CA ASN A 38 -4.00 -3.49 -4.84
C ASN A 38 -5.27 -3.40 -3.98
N VAL A 39 -5.33 -2.41 -3.09
CA VAL A 39 -6.40 -2.31 -2.09
C VAL A 39 -7.69 -1.83 -2.73
N GLY A 40 -8.73 -2.66 -2.67
CA GLY A 40 -10.05 -2.36 -3.23
C GLY A 40 -10.13 -2.34 -4.76
N GLY A 41 -9.04 -2.70 -5.44
CA GLY A 41 -8.94 -2.74 -6.89
C GLY A 41 -8.79 -4.15 -7.43
N GLU A 42 -8.49 -4.24 -8.73
CA GLU A 42 -8.27 -5.50 -9.44
C GLU A 42 -6.78 -5.89 -9.47
N THR A 43 -6.49 -7.09 -9.94
CA THR A 43 -5.12 -7.52 -10.20
C THR A 43 -4.48 -6.65 -11.29
N ILE A 44 -3.24 -6.23 -11.07
CA ILE A 44 -2.45 -5.51 -12.07
C ILE A 44 -1.28 -6.42 -12.45
N ASP A 45 -1.20 -6.77 -13.72
CA ASP A 45 -0.13 -7.62 -14.23
C ASP A 45 1.14 -6.82 -14.59
N VAL A 46 2.17 -7.55 -15.03
CA VAL A 46 3.47 -6.99 -15.40
C VAL A 46 3.45 -6.07 -16.63
N ASP A 47 2.42 -6.15 -17.47
CA ASP A 47 2.32 -5.34 -18.69
C ASP A 47 1.62 -4.01 -18.39
N HIS A 48 0.87 -3.94 -17.28
CA HIS A 48 0.20 -2.75 -16.78
C HIS A 48 0.97 -2.04 -15.65
N ASP A 49 2.20 -2.45 -15.34
CA ASP A 49 3.11 -1.76 -14.43
C ASP A 49 4.44 -1.44 -15.12
N ILE A 50 4.87 -0.16 -15.08
CA ILE A 50 6.12 0.32 -15.68
C ILE A 50 7.35 -0.43 -15.14
N LEU A 51 7.32 -0.85 -13.87
CA LEU A 51 8.38 -1.64 -13.25
C LEU A 51 8.12 -3.15 -13.33
N ARG A 52 7.13 -3.58 -14.11
CA ARG A 52 6.77 -4.98 -14.36
C ARG A 52 6.51 -5.78 -13.09
N ARG A 53 5.80 -5.17 -12.14
CA ARG A 53 5.43 -5.79 -10.88
C ARG A 53 3.99 -6.31 -10.97
N ASN A 54 3.73 -7.45 -10.33
CA ASN A 54 2.36 -7.92 -10.13
C ASN A 54 1.76 -7.34 -8.84
N TRP A 55 0.51 -6.93 -8.90
CA TRP A 55 -0.32 -6.53 -7.76
C TRP A 55 -1.52 -7.48 -7.65
N THR A 56 -1.71 -8.08 -6.48
CA THR A 56 -2.82 -9.01 -6.24
C THR A 56 -3.98 -8.33 -5.53
N LEU A 57 -5.16 -8.95 -5.55
CA LEU A 57 -6.31 -8.51 -4.74
C LEU A 57 -5.97 -8.49 -3.25
N ASP A 58 -6.59 -7.58 -2.49
CA ASP A 58 -6.42 -7.50 -1.03
C ASP A 58 -7.41 -8.39 -0.25
N ASP A 59 -8.57 -8.72 -0.84
CA ASP A 59 -9.63 -9.53 -0.23
C ASP A 59 -9.18 -10.84 0.44
N PRO A 60 -8.24 -11.63 -0.11
CA PRO A 60 -7.77 -12.85 0.55
C PRO A 60 -7.11 -12.62 1.91
N TYR A 61 -6.65 -11.39 2.18
CA TYR A 61 -5.93 -11.03 3.39
C TYR A 61 -6.81 -10.33 4.42
N ILE A 62 -8.07 -10.01 4.11
CA ILE A 62 -8.98 -9.31 5.02
C ILE A 62 -9.64 -10.30 5.98
N PHE A 63 -9.57 -9.99 7.27
CA PHE A 63 -10.16 -10.82 8.33
C PHE A 63 -11.70 -10.85 8.30
N ARG A 64 -12.35 -9.70 8.06
CA ARG A 64 -13.81 -9.55 7.92
C ARG A 64 -14.13 -8.74 6.66
N ARG A 65 -14.36 -9.42 5.53
CA ARG A 65 -14.54 -8.77 4.23
C ARG A 65 -15.84 -8.00 4.15
N GLU A 66 -16.90 -8.54 4.73
CA GLU A 66 -18.24 -7.96 4.79
C GLU A 66 -18.29 -6.61 5.52
N ALA A 67 -17.29 -6.31 6.34
CA ALA A 67 -17.18 -5.04 7.04
C ALA A 67 -16.68 -3.88 6.15
N ALA A 68 -16.32 -4.13 4.89
CA ALA A 68 -15.76 -3.11 4.01
C ALA A 68 -16.20 -3.24 2.56
N THR A 69 -16.15 -2.14 1.83
CA THR A 69 -16.56 -2.05 0.42
C THR A 69 -15.45 -1.45 -0.44
N ASN A 70 -15.37 -1.88 -1.70
CA ASN A 70 -14.50 -1.27 -2.71
C ASN A 70 -15.09 0.06 -3.16
N ARG A 71 -14.22 1.02 -3.45
CA ARG A 71 -14.59 2.25 -4.14
C ARG A 71 -13.55 2.56 -5.22
N SER A 72 -14.03 3.02 -6.37
CA SER A 72 -13.18 3.46 -7.47
C SER A 72 -13.41 4.94 -7.80
N PHE A 73 -12.41 5.56 -8.41
CA PHE A 73 -12.40 6.97 -8.79
C PHE A 73 -11.99 7.14 -10.26
N GLY A 74 -12.77 7.92 -11.01
CA GLY A 74 -12.43 8.33 -12.37
C GLY A 74 -11.51 9.55 -12.39
N CYS A 75 -10.36 9.49 -11.70
CA CYS A 75 -9.40 10.59 -11.65
C CYS A 75 -8.02 10.16 -12.16
N THR A 76 -7.26 11.13 -12.68
CA THR A 76 -5.84 10.95 -12.97
C THR A 76 -5.03 11.37 -11.75
N PRO A 77 -4.25 10.47 -11.12
CA PRO A 77 -3.41 10.82 -9.98
C PRO A 77 -2.42 11.93 -10.34
N ALA A 78 -2.44 13.02 -9.58
CA ALA A 78 -1.49 14.12 -9.75
C ALA A 78 -0.25 13.88 -8.88
N TYR A 79 0.85 13.47 -9.51
CA TYR A 79 2.15 13.32 -8.86
C TYR A 79 2.79 14.70 -8.70
N ASN A 80 2.86 15.21 -7.46
CA ASN A 80 3.35 16.57 -7.20
C ASN A 80 4.88 16.70 -7.18
N GLY A 81 5.63 15.64 -7.52
CA GLY A 81 7.09 15.64 -7.52
C GLY A 81 7.75 15.74 -6.13
N LEU A 82 6.98 15.90 -5.04
CA LEU A 82 7.48 16.04 -3.67
C LEU A 82 7.76 14.69 -2.99
N GLY A 83 8.17 13.70 -3.79
CA GLY A 83 8.54 12.35 -3.38
C GLY A 83 7.58 11.25 -3.82
N SER A 84 6.59 11.54 -4.66
CA SER A 84 5.77 10.52 -5.34
C SER A 84 5.96 10.63 -6.83
N SER A 85 6.22 9.50 -7.46
CA SER A 85 6.51 9.33 -8.87
C SER A 85 5.61 8.25 -9.46
N ARG A 86 5.37 8.30 -10.78
CA ARG A 86 4.68 7.25 -11.54
C ARG A 86 5.39 5.89 -11.49
N PHE A 87 6.65 5.86 -11.05
CA PHE A 87 7.40 4.61 -10.85
C PHE A 87 7.10 3.97 -9.49
N ASP A 88 6.61 4.74 -8.51
CA ASP A 88 6.34 4.20 -7.17
C ASP A 88 5.21 3.18 -7.22
N VAL A 89 4.18 3.44 -8.04
CA VAL A 89 2.99 2.59 -8.19
C VAL A 89 2.24 2.92 -9.49
N PRO A 90 1.54 1.96 -10.13
CA PRO A 90 0.61 2.26 -11.22
C PRO A 90 -0.56 3.15 -10.77
N ASP A 91 -1.07 3.98 -11.69
CA ASP A 91 -2.18 4.90 -11.40
C ASP A 91 -3.43 4.16 -10.87
N ASP A 92 -3.68 2.94 -11.35
CA ASP A 92 -4.86 2.17 -10.98
C ASP A 92 -4.91 1.79 -9.50
N VAL A 93 -3.76 1.71 -8.82
CA VAL A 93 -3.72 1.52 -7.36
C VAL A 93 -4.20 2.77 -6.61
N TYR A 94 -3.99 3.96 -7.16
CA TYR A 94 -4.48 5.20 -6.57
C TYR A 94 -5.91 5.55 -6.98
N LYS A 95 -6.49 4.82 -7.93
CA LYS A 95 -7.90 4.97 -8.33
C LYS A 95 -8.84 4.10 -7.52
N THR A 96 -8.34 3.27 -6.61
CA THR A 96 -9.17 2.39 -5.78
C THR A 96 -8.86 2.54 -4.30
N GLU A 97 -9.87 2.35 -3.47
CA GLU A 97 -9.73 2.26 -2.02
C GLU A 97 -10.68 1.22 -1.44
N LYS A 98 -10.33 0.70 -0.26
CA LYS A 98 -11.23 -0.12 0.55
C LYS A 98 -11.66 0.67 1.78
N VAL A 99 -12.97 0.85 1.92
CA VAL A 99 -13.56 1.69 2.96
C VAL A 99 -14.34 0.83 3.94
N LEU A 100 -14.09 1.03 5.24
CA LEU A 100 -14.87 0.41 6.30
C LEU A 100 -16.33 0.88 6.22
N ASN A 101 -17.25 -0.07 6.27
CA ASN A 101 -18.66 0.22 6.42
C ASN A 101 -18.92 0.57 7.90
N ILE A 102 -19.29 1.82 8.16
CA ILE A 102 -19.48 2.38 9.51
C ILE A 102 -20.56 1.66 10.34
N SER A 103 -21.43 0.86 9.72
CA SER A 103 -22.39 0.01 10.45
C SER A 103 -21.70 -1.13 11.21
N PHE A 104 -20.47 -1.48 10.85
CA PHE A 104 -19.65 -2.45 11.56
C PHE A 104 -18.79 -1.74 12.60
N LEU A 105 -19.01 -2.05 13.88
CA LEU A 105 -18.20 -1.56 15.00
C LEU A 105 -16.91 -2.38 15.17
N VAL A 106 -16.18 -2.59 14.07
CA VAL A 106 -14.95 -3.40 14.02
C VAL A 106 -13.83 -2.69 13.28
N ASN A 107 -12.60 -3.09 13.56
CA ASN A 107 -11.46 -2.65 12.76
C ASN A 107 -11.44 -3.38 11.42
N LEU A 108 -11.09 -2.64 10.37
CA LEU A 108 -10.71 -3.24 9.09
C LEU A 108 -9.26 -3.72 9.20
N THR A 109 -9.06 -5.03 9.09
CA THR A 109 -7.75 -5.67 9.36
C THR A 109 -7.32 -6.55 8.20
N TRP A 110 -6.11 -6.30 7.72
CA TRP A 110 -5.39 -7.18 6.80
C TRP A 110 -4.40 -8.04 7.60
N SER A 111 -4.35 -9.34 7.31
CA SER A 111 -3.49 -10.31 7.95
C SER A 111 -2.63 -11.02 6.90
N PHE A 112 -1.31 -10.96 7.09
CA PHE A 112 -0.31 -11.54 6.19
C PHE A 112 0.49 -12.60 6.94
N ARG A 113 0.66 -13.78 6.34
CA ARG A 113 1.48 -14.85 6.92
C ARG A 113 2.93 -14.64 6.51
N VAL A 114 3.83 -14.55 7.47
CA VAL A 114 5.24 -14.26 7.24
C VAL A 114 6.13 -15.22 8.02
N ASP A 115 7.41 -15.28 7.68
CA ASP A 115 8.41 -16.06 8.43
C ASP A 115 8.70 -15.37 9.77
N LYS A 116 8.65 -16.13 10.85
CA LYS A 116 8.87 -15.64 12.22
C LYS A 116 10.26 -15.04 12.43
N ASN A 117 11.24 -15.44 11.64
CA ASN A 117 12.63 -15.00 11.76
C ASN A 117 12.98 -13.84 10.82
N GLY A 118 12.02 -13.33 10.04
CA GLY A 118 12.23 -12.23 9.12
C GLY A 118 12.06 -10.85 9.76
N THR A 119 12.69 -9.85 9.14
CA THR A 119 12.42 -8.42 9.38
C THR A 119 11.66 -7.86 8.19
N TYR A 120 10.55 -7.16 8.46
CA TYR A 120 9.63 -6.70 7.41
C TYR A 120 9.49 -5.19 7.43
N VAL A 121 9.35 -4.61 6.24
CA VAL A 121 8.98 -3.20 6.05
C VAL A 121 7.62 -3.17 5.38
N VAL A 122 6.71 -2.39 5.95
CA VAL A 122 5.37 -2.18 5.38
C VAL A 122 5.34 -0.81 4.71
N ARG A 123 4.93 -0.78 3.44
CA ARG A 123 4.70 0.45 2.67
C ARG A 123 3.21 0.58 2.36
N ALA A 124 2.56 1.55 3.00
CA ALA A 124 1.19 1.93 2.66
C ALA A 124 1.18 3.03 1.60
N HIS A 125 0.40 2.83 0.54
CA HIS A 125 0.13 3.80 -0.50
C HIS A 125 -1.21 4.46 -0.23
N ILE A 126 -1.22 5.78 -0.01
CA ILE A 126 -2.43 6.53 0.32
C ILE A 126 -2.54 7.69 -0.66
N PHE A 127 -3.66 7.73 -1.39
CA PHE A 127 -4.00 8.83 -2.28
C PHE A 127 -5.29 9.50 -1.80
N ARG A 128 -5.26 10.83 -1.72
CA ARG A 128 -6.44 11.61 -1.33
C ARG A 128 -7.10 12.18 -2.56
N HIS A 129 -8.30 11.70 -2.85
CA HIS A 129 -9.17 12.32 -3.84
C HIS A 129 -9.80 13.60 -3.26
N TYR A 130 -9.47 14.77 -3.82
CA TYR A 130 -10.20 16.00 -3.53
C TYR A 130 -11.46 16.03 -4.39
N LYS A 131 -12.65 16.08 -3.78
CA LYS A 131 -13.85 16.48 -4.53
C LYS A 131 -13.61 17.90 -5.03
N GLN A 132 -13.69 18.13 -6.33
CA GLN A 132 -13.85 19.50 -6.82
C GLN A 132 -15.11 20.05 -6.15
N ARG A 133 -14.99 21.20 -5.47
CA ARG A 133 -16.18 21.93 -5.01
C ARG A 133 -17.00 22.25 -6.27
N PRO A 134 -18.32 22.04 -6.26
CA PRO A 134 -19.14 22.64 -7.31
C PRO A 134 -18.88 24.15 -7.29
N LEU A 135 -18.71 24.74 -8.47
CA LEU A 135 -18.71 26.20 -8.64
C LEU A 135 -20.05 26.77 -8.16
#